data_AF-A0A1I0B923-F1
#
_entry.id   AF-A0A1I0B923-F1
#
_cell.length_a   1.000
_cell.length_b   1.000
_cell.length_c   1.000
_cell.angle_alpha   90.00
_cell.angle_beta   90.00
_cell.angle_gamma   90.00
#
_symmetry.space_group_name_H-M   'P 1'
#
loop_
_entity.id
_entity.type
_entity.pdbx_description
1 polymer ?
#
loop_
_entity_poly.entity_id
_entity_poly.type
_entity_poly.pdbx_seq_one_letter_code
_entity_poly.pdbx_strand_id
1 'polypeptide(L)'
;MKRWQIEWITAILVVLALLSTDSRAQSVVLRGTATATGGRSVQIEVNDTLRKIWQAIPDQPVFSQHQKELADQALKQIQTIITTGRYVLATDSAGQFSLTVRLRDSVQFSAYRHFPQRFAVRDLQSQPQIRIQLVPQPCKEYMPCQEDAPATFVFIGRKVRVNRAEQPYYCNRISMDSKFVGRYQVLSNVSGLLPDSVLEFTAYDHYGWPGFSRYETVLLFVSRYCGEYVQQKYMYYPLYKTIDGRWASPVMASDLKHPMAKKAPKPHKIAFAAPVEIDIANFDAEWVKEQYPAPYYRIASGKAIAEYGNFVDELVKIQQQTVLKARGVKLK
;
A
#
# COMPACT_ATOMS: atom_id res chain seq x y z
N MET A 1 3.63 -77.52 -7.52
CA MET A 1 2.67 -76.87 -6.58
C MET A 1 3.20 -75.65 -5.82
N LYS A 2 4.50 -75.29 -5.83
CA LYS A 2 5.01 -74.13 -5.05
C LYS A 2 5.06 -72.78 -5.77
N ARG A 3 4.89 -72.72 -7.10
CA ARG A 3 5.04 -71.48 -7.88
C ARG A 3 3.77 -70.61 -7.92
N TRP A 4 2.60 -71.22 -7.79
CA TRP A 4 1.31 -70.51 -7.82
C TRP A 4 1.01 -69.77 -6.50
N GLN A 5 1.42 -70.28 -5.33
CA GLN A 5 1.12 -69.61 -4.05
C GLN A 5 1.87 -68.28 -3.84
N ILE A 6 3.02 -68.08 -4.49
CA ILE A 6 3.82 -66.86 -4.30
C ILE A 6 3.19 -65.69 -5.06
N GLU A 7 2.69 -65.91 -6.28
CA GLU A 7 2.11 -64.85 -7.12
C GLU A 7 0.82 -64.24 -6.54
N TRP A 8 0.00 -65.03 -5.83
CA TRP A 8 -1.18 -64.51 -5.13
C TRP A 8 -0.82 -63.64 -3.93
N ILE A 9 0.25 -63.98 -3.20
CA ILE A 9 0.68 -63.20 -2.02
C ILE A 9 1.30 -61.87 -2.46
N THR A 10 2.11 -61.84 -3.52
CA THR A 10 2.62 -60.58 -4.08
C THR A 10 1.51 -59.72 -4.68
N ALA A 11 0.52 -60.30 -5.37
CA ALA A 11 -0.62 -59.56 -5.89
C ALA A 11 -1.49 -58.98 -4.76
N ILE A 12 -1.72 -59.73 -3.68
CA ILE A 12 -2.47 -59.26 -2.50
C ILE A 12 -1.69 -58.16 -1.75
N LEU A 13 -0.37 -58.28 -1.60
CA LEU A 13 0.46 -57.23 -0.99
C LEU A 13 0.55 -55.96 -1.84
N VAL A 14 0.57 -56.08 -3.16
CA VAL A 14 0.51 -54.91 -4.07
C VAL A 14 -0.88 -54.26 -4.04
N VAL A 15 -1.96 -55.04 -3.98
CA VAL A 15 -3.32 -54.52 -3.82
C VAL A 15 -3.52 -53.87 -2.44
N LEU A 16 -3.00 -54.46 -1.35
CA LEU A 16 -3.02 -53.85 -0.02
C LEU A 16 -2.14 -52.60 0.08
N ALA A 17 -0.98 -52.58 -0.60
CA ALA A 17 -0.13 -51.40 -0.69
C ALA A 17 -0.81 -50.27 -1.49
N LEU A 18 -1.47 -50.59 -2.61
CA LEU A 18 -2.25 -49.64 -3.41
C LEU A 18 -3.52 -49.15 -2.68
N LEU A 19 -4.16 -50.00 -1.87
CA LEU A 19 -5.27 -49.62 -0.99
C LEU A 19 -4.82 -48.80 0.23
N SER A 20 -3.55 -48.92 0.66
CA SER A 20 -2.99 -48.11 1.75
C SER A 20 -2.56 -46.70 1.33
N THR A 21 -2.41 -46.45 0.01
CA THR A 21 -2.12 -45.10 -0.50
C THR A 21 -3.35 -44.20 -0.61
N ASP A 22 -4.54 -44.75 -0.41
CA ASP A 22 -5.81 -44.04 -0.42
C ASP A 22 -6.22 -43.52 0.97
N SER A 23 -5.27 -42.92 1.70
CA SER A 23 -5.61 -41.92 2.72
C SER A 23 -6.08 -40.63 2.03
N ARG A 24 -7.11 -40.80 1.18
CA ARG A 24 -7.81 -39.78 0.41
C ARG A 24 -8.19 -38.66 1.35
N ALA A 25 -7.87 -37.45 0.91
CA ALA A 25 -8.48 -36.16 1.25
C ALA A 25 -9.81 -36.19 2.05
N GLN A 26 -9.78 -36.69 3.30
CA GLN A 26 -10.94 -36.67 4.18
C GLN A 26 -11.18 -35.23 4.58
N SER A 27 -12.33 -34.72 4.15
CA SER A 27 -12.84 -33.42 4.57
C SER A 27 -13.70 -33.60 5.81
N VAL A 28 -13.62 -32.65 6.73
CA VAL A 28 -14.40 -32.56 7.95
C VAL A 28 -15.03 -31.19 8.06
N VAL A 29 -16.16 -31.12 8.77
CA VAL A 29 -16.81 -29.86 9.11
C VAL A 29 -16.36 -29.45 10.51
N LEU A 30 -15.59 -28.37 10.61
CA LEU A 30 -15.26 -27.75 11.89
C LEU A 30 -16.36 -26.75 12.25
N ARG A 31 -16.83 -26.81 13.50
CA ARG A 31 -17.78 -25.85 14.07
C ARG A 31 -17.30 -25.41 15.43
N GLY A 32 -17.45 -24.13 15.72
CA GLY A 32 -17.01 -23.57 17.00
C GLY A 32 -17.29 -22.10 17.12
N THR A 33 -16.68 -21.50 18.14
CA THR A 33 -16.68 -20.05 18.34
C THR A 33 -15.27 -19.51 18.25
N ALA A 34 -15.11 -18.36 17.61
CA ALA A 34 -13.89 -17.59 17.60
C ALA A 34 -14.21 -16.12 17.91
N THR A 35 -13.55 -15.56 18.91
CA THR A 35 -13.83 -14.23 19.42
C THR A 35 -12.58 -13.38 19.50
N ALA A 36 -12.76 -12.09 19.27
CA ALA A 36 -11.75 -11.04 19.44
C ALA A 36 -12.33 -9.92 20.30
N THR A 37 -11.49 -9.28 21.11
CA THR A 37 -11.92 -8.17 21.96
C THR A 37 -12.45 -7.00 21.10
N GLY A 38 -13.41 -6.24 21.65
CA GLY A 38 -14.02 -5.11 20.96
C GLY A 38 -15.02 -5.49 19.87
N GLY A 39 -15.61 -6.69 19.93
CA GLY A 39 -16.68 -7.12 19.01
C GLY A 39 -16.22 -7.31 17.57
N ARG A 40 -14.92 -7.54 17.34
CA ARG A 40 -14.37 -7.70 16.00
C ARG A 40 -14.65 -9.10 15.47
N SER A 41 -15.09 -9.18 14.22
CA SER A 41 -15.21 -10.45 13.51
C SER A 41 -13.83 -11.10 13.35
N VAL A 42 -13.77 -12.41 13.54
CA VAL A 42 -12.56 -13.21 13.36
C VAL A 42 -12.56 -13.77 11.94
N GLN A 43 -11.50 -13.48 11.19
CA GLN A 43 -11.24 -14.12 9.91
C GLN A 43 -10.56 -15.47 10.12
N ILE A 44 -10.98 -16.45 9.35
CA ILE A 44 -10.53 -17.84 9.42
C ILE A 44 -9.98 -18.19 8.04
N GLU A 45 -8.69 -18.50 7.97
CA GLU A 45 -7.97 -18.77 6.73
C GLU A 45 -7.41 -20.20 6.71
N VAL A 46 -7.59 -20.90 5.59
CA VAL A 46 -7.06 -22.25 5.39
C VAL A 46 -5.69 -22.19 4.71
N ASN A 47 -4.70 -22.87 5.28
CA ASN A 47 -3.33 -23.07 4.74
C ASN A 47 -2.51 -21.79 4.47
N ASP A 48 -2.86 -20.67 5.10
CA ASP A 48 -2.28 -19.33 4.84
C ASP A 48 -2.31 -18.94 3.36
N THR A 49 -3.34 -19.38 2.63
CA THR A 49 -3.41 -19.26 1.18
C THR A 49 -3.44 -17.80 0.71
N LEU A 50 -4.30 -16.96 1.31
CA LEU A 50 -4.34 -15.52 0.98
C LEU A 50 -3.06 -14.83 1.37
N ARG A 51 -2.52 -15.08 2.57
CA ARG A 51 -1.29 -14.44 3.03
C ARG A 51 -0.13 -14.68 2.06
N LYS A 52 0.04 -15.92 1.60
CA LYS A 52 1.10 -16.28 0.64
C LYS A 52 0.92 -15.57 -0.71
N ILE A 53 -0.31 -15.45 -1.18
CA ILE A 53 -0.59 -14.73 -2.44
C ILE A 53 -0.29 -13.24 -2.29
N TRP A 54 -0.69 -12.62 -1.18
CA TRP A 54 -0.38 -11.21 -0.89
C TRP A 54 1.14 -10.96 -0.81
N GLN A 55 1.90 -11.86 -0.20
CA GLN A 55 3.36 -11.76 -0.12
C GLN A 55 4.07 -11.93 -1.48
N ALA A 56 3.40 -12.52 -2.47
CA ALA A 56 3.95 -12.66 -3.81
C ALA A 56 3.77 -11.39 -4.67
N ILE A 57 2.94 -10.44 -4.24
CA ILE A 57 2.72 -9.17 -4.95
C ILE A 57 3.90 -8.23 -4.63
N PRO A 58 4.62 -7.71 -5.65
CA PRO A 58 5.72 -6.78 -5.43
C PRO A 58 5.28 -5.53 -4.66
N ASP A 59 6.07 -5.14 -3.66
CA ASP A 59 5.75 -3.99 -2.81
C ASP A 59 5.87 -2.64 -3.53
N GLN A 60 6.61 -2.51 -4.64
CA GLN A 60 6.98 -1.21 -5.24
C GLN A 60 6.09 -0.80 -6.43
N PRO A 61 5.80 0.50 -6.62
CA PRO A 61 4.86 1.01 -7.62
C PRO A 61 5.43 1.05 -9.05
N VAL A 62 6.71 0.71 -9.24
CA VAL A 62 7.32 0.60 -10.58
C VAL A 62 7.22 -0.85 -11.00
N PHE A 63 6.13 -1.18 -11.69
CA PHE A 63 5.98 -2.50 -12.29
C PHE A 63 6.68 -2.50 -13.65
N SER A 64 7.71 -3.33 -13.80
CA SER A 64 7.99 -3.88 -15.12
C SER A 64 6.74 -4.60 -15.63
N GLN A 65 6.60 -4.77 -16.95
CA GLN A 65 5.46 -5.48 -17.53
C GLN A 65 5.24 -6.86 -16.87
N HIS A 66 6.34 -7.57 -16.58
CA HIS A 66 6.30 -8.84 -15.87
C HIS A 66 5.75 -8.73 -14.43
N GLN A 67 6.14 -7.70 -13.68
CA GLN A 67 5.63 -7.48 -12.32
C GLN A 67 4.15 -7.11 -12.32
N LYS A 68 3.67 -6.42 -13.37
CA LYS A 68 2.25 -6.12 -13.56
C LYS A 68 1.45 -7.40 -13.80
N GLU A 69 1.93 -8.26 -14.69
CA GLU A 69 1.30 -9.56 -14.97
C GLU A 69 1.21 -10.45 -13.71
N LEU A 70 2.26 -10.48 -12.89
CA LEU A 70 2.26 -11.19 -11.61
C LEU A 70 1.22 -10.63 -10.63
N ALA A 71 1.13 -9.30 -10.52
CA ALA A 71 0.14 -8.64 -9.67
C ALA A 71 -1.30 -8.94 -10.14
N ASP A 72 -1.57 -8.86 -11.45
CA ASP A 72 -2.88 -9.15 -12.03
C ASP A 72 -3.30 -10.61 -11.82
N GLN A 73 -2.36 -11.55 -11.97
CA GLN A 73 -2.60 -12.97 -11.68
C GLN A 73 -2.91 -13.20 -10.20
N ALA A 74 -2.14 -12.59 -9.29
CA ALA A 74 -2.37 -12.69 -7.86
C ALA A 74 -3.74 -12.11 -7.45
N LEU A 75 -4.11 -10.95 -7.99
CA LEU A 75 -5.41 -10.33 -7.74
C LEU A 75 -6.58 -11.19 -8.25
N LYS A 76 -6.45 -11.81 -9.43
CA LYS A 76 -7.46 -12.75 -9.94
C LYS A 76 -7.61 -13.98 -9.04
N GLN A 77 -6.50 -14.51 -8.51
CA GLN A 77 -6.52 -15.61 -7.55
C GLN A 77 -7.18 -15.20 -6.23
N ILE A 78 -6.83 -14.03 -5.68
CA ILE A 78 -7.45 -13.47 -4.48
C ILE A 78 -8.96 -13.31 -4.67
N GLN A 79 -9.40 -12.71 -5.78
CA GLN A 79 -10.80 -12.54 -6.08
C GLN A 79 -11.53 -13.89 -6.11
N THR A 80 -10.93 -14.90 -6.75
CA THR A 80 -11.51 -16.26 -6.81
C THR A 80 -11.63 -16.89 -5.42
N ILE A 81 -10.64 -16.72 -4.56
CA ILE A 81 -10.67 -17.25 -3.19
C ILE A 81 -11.76 -16.57 -2.37
N ILE A 82 -11.87 -15.24 -2.47
CA ILE A 82 -12.87 -14.46 -1.75
C ILE A 82 -14.28 -14.81 -2.21
N THR A 83 -14.53 -14.89 -3.52
CA THR A 83 -15.88 -15.16 -4.06
C THR A 83 -16.34 -16.58 -3.81
N THR A 84 -15.42 -17.56 -3.74
CA THR A 84 -15.79 -18.96 -3.46
C THR A 84 -15.97 -19.27 -1.99
N GLY A 85 -15.51 -18.41 -1.07
CA GLY A 85 -15.58 -18.62 0.38
C GLY A 85 -14.86 -19.88 0.90
N ARG A 86 -14.12 -20.57 0.02
CA ARG A 86 -13.61 -21.92 0.28
C ARG A 86 -12.40 -21.95 1.20
N TYR A 87 -11.66 -20.84 1.27
CA TYR A 87 -10.41 -20.73 2.03
C TYR A 87 -10.43 -19.63 3.08
N VAL A 88 -11.47 -18.78 3.07
CA VAL A 88 -11.58 -17.63 3.97
C VAL A 88 -13.05 -17.46 4.34
N LEU A 89 -13.34 -17.43 5.64
CA LEU A 89 -14.63 -17.00 6.16
C LEU A 89 -14.44 -16.04 7.33
N ALA A 90 -15.48 -15.29 7.64
CA ALA A 90 -15.56 -14.47 8.83
C ALA A 90 -16.59 -15.11 9.78
N THR A 91 -16.36 -15.00 11.08
CA THR A 91 -17.37 -15.40 12.07
C THR A 91 -18.62 -14.53 11.95
N ASP A 92 -19.77 -15.07 12.33
CA ASP A 92 -21.00 -14.29 12.49
C ASP A 92 -20.90 -13.29 13.66
N SER A 93 -21.98 -12.54 13.91
CA SER A 93 -22.05 -11.56 15.00
C SER A 93 -21.94 -12.18 16.41
N ALA A 94 -22.22 -13.49 16.54
CA ALA A 94 -22.05 -14.25 17.77
C ALA A 94 -20.67 -14.92 17.86
N GLY A 95 -19.78 -14.70 16.89
CA GLY A 95 -18.47 -15.33 16.83
C GLY A 95 -18.51 -16.79 16.35
N GLN A 96 -19.64 -17.29 15.86
CA GLN A 96 -19.76 -18.67 15.39
C GLN A 96 -19.16 -18.84 14.01
N PHE A 97 -18.63 -20.03 13.76
CA PHE A 97 -18.16 -20.42 12.43
C PHE A 97 -18.49 -21.89 12.11
N SER A 98 -18.62 -22.17 10.81
CA SER A 98 -18.72 -23.52 10.27
C SER A 98 -17.95 -23.58 8.95
N LEU A 99 -17.00 -24.51 8.85
CA LEU A 99 -16.09 -24.61 7.69
C LEU A 99 -15.80 -26.07 7.34
N THR A 100 -15.83 -26.39 6.05
CA THR A 100 -15.42 -27.70 5.52
C THR A 100 -13.96 -27.65 5.07
N VAL A 101 -13.09 -28.41 5.73
CA VAL A 101 -11.63 -28.43 5.51
C VAL A 101 -11.08 -29.85 5.48
N ARG A 102 -9.89 -30.07 4.91
CA ARG A 102 -9.26 -31.40 4.92
C ARG A 102 -8.51 -31.62 6.23
N LEU A 103 -8.46 -32.87 6.68
CA LEU A 103 -7.70 -33.28 7.87
C LEU A 103 -6.21 -32.97 7.82
N ARG A 104 -5.64 -32.72 6.65
CA ARG A 104 -4.22 -32.37 6.51
C ARG A 104 -3.98 -30.86 6.47
N ASP A 105 -5.05 -30.07 6.43
CA ASP A 105 -4.95 -28.61 6.37
C ASP A 105 -4.59 -28.04 7.74
N SER A 106 -4.19 -26.77 7.72
CA SER A 106 -4.11 -25.92 8.90
C SER A 106 -5.08 -24.75 8.78
N VAL A 107 -5.57 -24.26 9.91
CA VAL A 107 -6.48 -23.12 9.97
C VAL A 107 -5.84 -22.03 10.83
N GLN A 108 -5.85 -20.79 10.32
CA GLN A 108 -5.39 -19.60 11.02
C GLN A 108 -6.59 -18.72 11.36
N PHE A 109 -6.70 -18.31 12.62
CA PHE A 109 -7.66 -17.35 13.12
C PHE A 109 -6.96 -16.00 13.29
N SER A 110 -7.52 -14.94 12.71
CA SER A 110 -6.97 -13.60 12.78
C SER A 110 -8.05 -12.54 12.95
N ALA A 111 -7.72 -11.45 13.62
CA ALA A 111 -8.57 -10.27 13.73
C ALA A 111 -7.68 -9.03 13.77
N TYR A 112 -8.24 -7.88 13.39
CA TYR A 112 -7.50 -6.62 13.42
C TYR A 112 -6.90 -6.37 14.81
N ARG A 113 -5.59 -6.08 14.87
CA ARG A 113 -4.81 -5.80 16.10
C ARG A 113 -4.84 -6.93 17.16
N HIS A 114 -4.92 -8.18 16.73
CA HIS A 114 -4.78 -9.36 17.58
C HIS A 114 -3.66 -10.27 17.03
N PHE A 115 -3.02 -11.05 17.90
CA PHE A 115 -2.07 -12.06 17.46
C PHE A 115 -2.81 -13.20 16.74
N PRO A 116 -2.41 -13.56 15.51
CA PRO A 116 -3.02 -14.69 14.82
C PRO A 116 -2.68 -15.99 15.55
N GLN A 117 -3.64 -16.91 15.58
CA GLN A 117 -3.46 -18.25 16.15
C GLN A 117 -3.68 -19.30 15.07
N ARG A 118 -2.79 -20.30 15.00
CA ARG A 118 -2.81 -21.32 13.95
C ARG A 118 -2.88 -22.71 14.58
N PHE A 119 -3.70 -23.56 13.99
CA PHE A 119 -3.94 -24.93 14.46
C PHE A 119 -3.95 -25.91 13.28
N ALA A 120 -3.52 -27.15 13.52
CA ALA A 120 -3.80 -28.23 12.58
C ALA A 120 -5.29 -28.62 12.67
N VAL A 121 -5.90 -28.96 11.54
CA VAL A 121 -7.32 -29.36 11.52
C VAL A 121 -7.57 -30.60 12.40
N ARG A 122 -6.62 -31.53 12.46
CA ARG A 122 -6.72 -32.74 13.29
C ARG A 122 -6.85 -32.40 14.78
N ASP A 123 -6.06 -31.44 15.23
CA ASP A 123 -6.04 -31.01 16.63
C ASP A 123 -7.38 -30.38 16.99
N LEU A 124 -7.92 -29.50 16.11
CA LEU A 124 -9.24 -28.90 16.31
C LEU A 124 -10.37 -29.93 16.27
N GLN A 125 -10.32 -30.89 15.35
CA GLN A 125 -11.33 -31.94 15.22
C GLN A 125 -11.42 -32.85 16.45
N SER A 126 -10.29 -33.09 17.11
CA SER A 126 -10.24 -33.90 18.34
C SER A 126 -10.88 -33.21 19.56
N GLN A 127 -11.19 -31.91 19.47
CA GLN A 127 -11.78 -31.18 20.58
C GLN A 127 -13.30 -31.41 20.65
N PRO A 128 -13.86 -31.64 21.84
CA PRO A 128 -15.31 -31.77 22.01
C PRO A 128 -16.05 -30.47 21.67
N GLN A 129 -15.39 -29.33 21.86
CA GLN A 129 -15.89 -28.02 21.45
C GLN A 129 -14.71 -27.10 21.10
N ILE A 130 -14.75 -26.48 19.91
CA ILE A 130 -13.73 -25.53 19.49
C ILE A 130 -14.12 -24.12 19.98
N ARG A 131 -13.26 -23.53 20.83
CA ARG A 131 -13.39 -22.15 21.30
C ARG A 131 -12.05 -21.43 21.17
N ILE A 132 -11.96 -20.44 20.30
CA ILE A 132 -10.75 -19.66 20.05
C ILE A 132 -10.94 -18.24 20.58
N GLN A 133 -10.11 -17.81 21.52
CA GLN A 133 -10.07 -16.41 21.96
C GLN A 133 -8.75 -15.79 21.50
N LEU A 134 -8.83 -14.83 20.59
CA LEU A 134 -7.65 -14.13 20.11
C LEU A 134 -7.12 -13.16 21.18
N VAL A 135 -5.79 -13.10 21.28
CA VAL A 135 -5.07 -12.24 22.22
C VAL A 135 -4.83 -10.88 21.56
N PRO A 136 -5.27 -9.75 22.15
CA PRO A 136 -5.00 -8.42 21.62
C PRO A 136 -3.49 -8.15 21.55
N GLN A 137 -3.05 -7.46 20.51
CA GLN A 137 -1.68 -6.95 20.45
C GLN A 137 -1.52 -5.79 21.44
N PRO A 138 -0.34 -5.61 22.07
CA PRO A 138 -0.07 -4.43 22.87
C PRO A 138 -0.05 -3.19 21.97
N CYS A 139 -0.59 -2.09 22.48
CA CYS A 139 -0.62 -0.79 21.81
C CYS A 139 0.01 0.29 22.69
N LYS A 140 0.37 1.41 22.07
CA LYS A 140 0.90 2.59 22.75
C LYS A 140 -0.15 3.68 22.84
N GLU A 141 -0.12 4.51 23.87
CA GLU A 141 -0.89 5.76 23.89
C GLU A 141 -0.32 6.71 22.81
N TYR A 142 -1.18 7.26 21.95
CA TYR A 142 -0.76 8.35 21.07
C TYR A 142 -0.78 9.67 21.85
N MET A 143 0.37 10.33 21.90
CA MET A 143 0.48 11.69 22.43
C MET A 143 0.60 12.68 21.27
N PRO A 144 -0.39 13.58 21.06
CA PRO A 144 -0.28 14.60 20.03
C PRO A 144 0.87 15.56 20.33
N CYS A 145 1.62 15.91 19.28
CA CYS A 145 2.60 16.99 19.34
C CYS A 145 1.88 18.31 19.64
N GLN A 146 2.28 18.98 20.72
CA GLN A 146 1.69 20.25 21.20
C GLN A 146 2.35 21.49 20.58
N GLU A 147 3.01 21.33 19.43
CA GLU A 147 3.67 22.45 18.74
C GLU A 147 2.64 23.19 17.88
N ASP A 148 2.26 24.39 18.31
CA ASP A 148 1.16 25.18 17.72
C ASP A 148 1.46 25.73 16.32
N ALA A 149 2.72 25.70 15.87
CA ALA A 149 3.13 26.14 14.53
C ALA A 149 4.48 25.51 14.11
N PRO A 150 4.48 24.24 13.66
CA PRO A 150 5.70 23.56 13.23
C PRO A 150 6.38 24.31 12.09
N ALA A 151 7.68 24.53 12.19
CA ALA A 151 8.46 25.16 11.13
C ALA A 151 8.39 24.33 9.84
N THR A 152 7.95 24.94 8.73
CA THR A 152 7.90 24.28 7.41
C THR A 152 9.01 24.75 6.50
N PHE A 153 9.74 23.79 5.99
CA PHE A 153 10.84 23.95 5.04
C PHE A 153 10.39 23.51 3.66
N VAL A 154 10.95 24.16 2.64
CA VAL A 154 10.75 23.78 1.24
C VAL A 154 12.11 23.61 0.59
N PHE A 155 12.32 22.48 -0.07
CA PHE A 155 13.59 22.20 -0.73
C PHE A 155 13.40 21.39 -2.01
N ILE A 156 14.36 21.52 -2.91
CA ILE A 156 14.52 20.67 -4.08
C ILE A 156 15.34 19.46 -3.63
N GLY A 157 14.71 18.28 -3.67
CA GLY A 157 15.33 17.03 -3.25
C GLY A 157 15.54 16.07 -4.41
N ARG A 158 16.69 15.39 -4.44
CA ARG A 158 16.90 14.19 -5.25
C ARG A 158 16.69 12.94 -4.39
N LYS A 159 15.82 12.04 -4.85
CA LYS A 159 15.50 10.80 -4.17
C LYS A 159 16.74 9.93 -4.00
N VAL A 160 17.02 9.55 -2.76
CA VAL A 160 17.98 8.49 -2.45
C VAL A 160 17.22 7.18 -2.27
N ARG A 161 16.20 7.18 -1.40
CA ARG A 161 15.30 6.04 -1.19
C ARG A 161 13.99 6.47 -0.54
N VAL A 162 12.95 5.67 -0.74
CA VAL A 162 11.72 5.72 0.06
C VAL A 162 11.42 4.30 0.46
N ASN A 163 11.19 4.07 1.75
CA ASN A 163 10.86 2.75 2.29
C ASN A 163 9.55 2.84 3.07
N ARG A 164 8.75 1.77 3.03
CA ARG A 164 7.68 1.58 4.01
C ARG A 164 8.32 1.43 5.39
N ALA A 165 7.67 1.99 6.40
CA ALA A 165 8.09 1.88 7.79
C ALA A 165 6.94 1.37 8.64
N GLU A 166 7.27 0.74 9.77
CA GLU A 166 6.26 0.28 10.71
C GLU A 166 5.53 1.48 11.32
N GLN A 167 4.20 1.41 11.31
CA GLN A 167 3.37 2.37 12.00
C GLN A 167 3.11 1.88 13.42
N PRO A 168 3.37 2.70 14.45
CA PRO A 168 3.04 2.31 15.81
C PRO A 168 1.55 2.04 15.96
N TYR A 169 1.22 0.90 16.59
CA TYR A 169 -0.14 0.59 16.96
C TYR A 169 -0.54 1.44 18.18
N TYR A 170 -1.38 2.45 17.95
CA TYR A 170 -1.93 3.29 19.02
C TYR A 170 -3.27 2.79 19.57
N CYS A 171 -3.43 2.83 20.89
CA CYS A 171 -4.64 2.38 21.61
C CYS A 171 -5.83 3.33 21.38
N ASN A 172 -5.56 4.62 21.49
CA ASN A 172 -6.51 5.73 21.44
C ASN A 172 -6.58 6.41 20.05
N ARG A 173 -5.93 5.81 19.03
CA ARG A 173 -5.93 6.35 17.67
C ARG A 173 -5.95 5.26 16.61
N ILE A 174 -6.82 5.43 15.63
CA ILE A 174 -6.84 4.63 14.41
C ILE A 174 -6.28 5.49 13.29
N SER A 175 -5.33 4.93 12.53
CA SER A 175 -4.80 5.56 11.33
C SER A 175 -5.11 4.67 10.14
N MET A 176 -5.56 5.30 9.06
CA MET A 176 -5.71 4.67 7.75
C MET A 176 -4.51 4.96 6.84
N ASP A 177 -3.49 5.65 7.37
CA ASP A 177 -2.25 5.94 6.66
C ASP A 177 -1.22 4.83 6.87
N SER A 178 -0.53 4.45 5.79
CA SER A 178 0.75 3.74 5.88
C SER A 178 1.88 4.72 6.16
N LYS A 179 2.85 4.32 6.99
CA LYS A 179 4.05 5.11 7.30
C LYS A 179 5.17 4.80 6.29
N PHE A 180 5.88 5.84 5.88
CA PHE A 180 7.06 5.76 5.03
C PHE A 180 8.19 6.61 5.59
N VAL A 181 9.43 6.22 5.29
CA VAL A 181 10.63 7.02 5.55
C VAL A 181 11.25 7.37 4.19
N GLY A 182 11.27 8.66 3.88
CA GLY A 182 11.91 9.22 2.70
C GLY A 182 13.29 9.74 3.04
N ARG A 183 14.28 9.44 2.19
CA ARG A 183 15.64 9.97 2.28
C ARG A 183 15.99 10.63 0.95
N TYR A 184 16.30 11.92 1.00
CA TYR A 184 16.53 12.76 -0.17
C TYR A 184 17.79 13.61 0.01
N GLN A 185 18.62 13.69 -1.03
CA GLN A 185 19.70 14.67 -1.10
C GLN A 185 19.09 16.06 -1.31
N VAL A 186 19.46 17.02 -0.47
CA VAL A 186 19.04 18.42 -0.58
C VAL A 186 19.89 19.09 -1.66
N LEU A 187 19.27 19.39 -2.81
CA LEU A 187 19.94 20.08 -3.91
C LEU A 187 19.87 21.60 -3.76
N SER A 188 18.78 22.12 -3.20
CA SER A 188 18.60 23.55 -2.95
C SER A 188 17.54 23.77 -1.87
N ASN A 189 17.83 24.70 -0.95
CA ASN A 189 16.86 25.22 0.01
C ASN A 189 16.05 26.34 -0.65
N VAL A 190 14.72 26.21 -0.66
CA VAL A 190 13.80 27.18 -1.28
C VAL A 190 13.15 28.07 -0.22
N SER A 191 12.79 27.50 0.93
CA SER A 191 12.30 28.23 2.10
C SER A 191 12.80 27.55 3.36
N GLY A 192 13.36 28.34 4.28
CA GLY A 192 14.10 27.86 5.44
C GLY A 192 15.44 27.22 5.06
N LEU A 193 16.28 27.00 6.06
CA LEU A 193 17.57 26.34 5.90
C LEU A 193 17.52 24.95 6.52
N LEU A 194 17.69 23.91 5.70
CA LEU A 194 18.01 22.56 6.15
C LEU A 194 19.55 22.44 6.22
N PRO A 195 20.11 22.11 7.39
CA PRO A 195 21.56 22.10 7.58
C PRO A 195 22.23 20.90 6.90
N ASP A 196 21.52 19.78 6.77
CA ASP A 196 22.06 18.55 6.24
C ASP A 196 21.92 18.48 4.71
N SER A 197 22.96 17.95 4.05
CA SER A 197 22.95 17.69 2.61
C SER A 197 22.03 16.52 2.22
N VAL A 198 21.59 15.73 3.19
CA VAL A 198 20.62 14.65 3.03
C VAL A 198 19.60 14.74 4.15
N LEU A 199 18.34 14.90 3.78
CA LEU A 199 17.22 14.91 4.72
C LEU A 199 16.56 13.54 4.77
N GLU A 200 16.33 13.05 5.99
CA GLU A 200 15.42 11.93 6.26
C GLU A 200 14.14 12.46 6.92
N PHE A 201 12.98 12.02 6.43
CA PHE A 201 11.69 12.47 6.92
C PHE A 201 10.65 11.36 6.86
N THR A 202 9.63 11.48 7.71
CA THR A 202 8.47 10.58 7.70
C THR A 202 7.40 11.10 6.73
N ALA A 203 6.78 10.22 5.98
CA ALA A 203 5.58 10.52 5.20
C ALA A 203 4.45 9.53 5.54
N TYR A 204 3.21 9.99 5.38
CA TYR A 204 2.00 9.21 5.64
C TYR A 204 1.08 9.29 4.42
N ASP A 205 0.60 8.13 3.93
CA ASP A 205 -0.30 8.06 2.78
C ASP A 205 -1.39 6.98 2.97
N HIS A 206 -2.63 7.25 2.54
CA HIS A 206 -3.80 6.40 2.79
C HIS A 206 -3.80 5.13 1.94
N TYR A 207 -3.38 5.18 0.67
CA TYR A 207 -3.68 4.10 -0.30
C TYR A 207 -2.50 3.66 -1.14
N GLY A 208 -1.29 3.71 -0.58
CA GLY A 208 -0.10 3.15 -1.22
C GLY A 208 1.14 3.99 -0.98
N TRP A 209 2.04 3.94 -1.95
CA TRP A 209 3.28 4.70 -1.92
C TRP A 209 3.04 6.19 -2.08
N PRO A 210 3.73 7.05 -1.32
CA PRO A 210 3.61 8.49 -1.47
C PRO A 210 3.91 8.91 -2.91
N GLY A 211 3.04 9.73 -3.53
CA GLY A 211 3.16 10.07 -4.95
C GLY A 211 4.53 10.64 -5.36
N PHE A 212 5.16 11.43 -4.48
CA PHE A 212 6.50 11.99 -4.70
C PHE A 212 7.60 10.92 -4.90
N SER A 213 7.39 9.71 -4.36
CA SER A 213 8.38 8.63 -4.40
C SER A 213 8.62 8.08 -5.81
N ARG A 214 7.73 8.38 -6.77
CA ARG A 214 7.84 7.96 -8.17
C ARG A 214 8.86 8.77 -8.96
N TYR A 215 9.22 9.94 -8.48
CA TYR A 215 10.07 10.88 -9.21
C TYR A 215 11.49 10.90 -8.64
N GLU A 216 12.46 11.22 -9.48
CA GLU A 216 13.85 11.36 -9.05
C GLU A 216 14.08 12.69 -8.35
N THR A 217 13.64 13.80 -8.95
CA THR A 217 13.78 15.14 -8.38
C THR A 217 12.42 15.74 -8.08
N VAL A 218 12.25 16.28 -6.87
CA VAL A 218 10.97 16.80 -6.37
C VAL A 218 11.16 18.07 -5.57
N LEU A 219 10.17 18.97 -5.63
CA LEU A 219 9.97 20.00 -4.62
C LEU A 219 9.20 19.37 -3.46
N LEU A 220 9.73 19.42 -2.25
CA LEU A 220 9.10 18.84 -1.06
C LEU A 220 8.84 19.90 -0.01
N PHE A 221 7.71 19.75 0.67
CA PHE A 221 7.29 20.56 1.81
C PHE A 221 7.34 19.69 3.05
N VAL A 222 8.19 20.03 4.01
CA VAL A 222 8.43 19.22 5.21
C VAL A 222 8.34 20.12 6.43
N SER A 223 7.55 19.70 7.40
CA SER A 223 7.42 20.37 8.69
C SER A 223 8.24 19.64 9.75
N ARG A 224 8.84 20.40 10.66
CA ARG A 224 9.44 19.84 11.87
C ARG A 224 8.38 19.82 12.97
N TYR A 225 7.99 18.62 13.40
CA TYR A 225 7.05 18.40 14.50
C TYR A 225 7.79 17.70 15.64
N CYS A 226 7.89 18.35 16.80
CA CYS A 226 8.46 17.73 18.00
C CYS A 226 9.85 17.10 17.75
N GLY A 227 10.68 17.76 16.94
CA GLY A 227 12.02 17.31 16.58
C GLY A 227 12.11 16.43 15.33
N GLU A 228 11.01 15.87 14.83
CA GLU A 228 11.00 15.01 13.64
C GLU A 228 10.55 15.77 12.39
N TYR A 229 11.19 15.47 11.25
CA TYR A 229 10.75 15.97 9.95
C TYR A 229 9.62 15.10 9.40
N VAL A 230 8.48 15.72 9.08
CA VAL A 230 7.30 15.07 8.52
C VAL A 230 6.87 15.79 7.26
N GLN A 231 6.70 15.03 6.17
CA GLN A 231 6.23 15.54 4.89
C GLN A 231 4.79 16.05 5.02
N GLN A 232 4.54 17.24 4.47
CA GLN A 232 3.20 17.79 4.40
C GLN A 232 2.37 16.98 3.40
N LYS A 233 1.48 16.13 3.92
CA LYS A 233 0.75 15.14 3.12
C LYS A 233 0.18 15.72 1.81
N TYR A 234 0.49 15.04 0.70
CA TYR A 234 0.16 15.39 -0.69
C TYR A 234 0.80 16.66 -1.26
N MET A 235 1.72 17.29 -0.54
CA MET A 235 2.41 18.50 -1.00
C MET A 235 3.79 18.16 -1.57
N TYR A 236 3.84 18.06 -2.89
CA TYR A 236 5.08 17.91 -3.64
C TYR A 236 4.87 18.35 -5.10
N TYR A 237 5.97 18.59 -5.81
CA TYR A 237 5.96 18.72 -7.27
C TYR A 237 7.10 17.91 -7.89
N PRO A 238 6.86 17.11 -8.94
CA PRO A 238 7.96 16.54 -9.73
C PRO A 238 8.66 17.66 -10.49
N LEU A 239 9.99 17.68 -10.43
CA LEU A 239 10.78 18.73 -11.05
C LEU A 239 11.59 18.19 -12.21
N TYR A 240 11.55 18.93 -13.30
CA TYR A 240 12.30 18.65 -14.52
C TYR A 240 13.15 19.86 -14.89
N LYS A 241 14.32 19.60 -15.45
CA LYS A 241 15.19 20.66 -15.95
C LYS A 241 14.57 21.30 -17.19
N THR A 242 14.66 22.62 -17.27
CA THR A 242 14.38 23.39 -18.47
C THR A 242 15.65 23.61 -19.29
N ILE A 243 15.51 24.01 -20.56
CA ILE A 243 16.66 24.24 -21.46
C ILE A 243 17.65 25.29 -20.92
N ASP A 244 17.15 26.25 -20.12
CA ASP A 244 17.95 27.30 -19.47
C ASP A 244 18.50 26.88 -18.09
N GLY A 245 18.35 25.60 -17.73
CA GLY A 245 18.91 25.02 -16.52
C GLY A 245 18.09 25.25 -15.24
N ARG A 246 16.93 25.92 -15.31
CA ARG A 246 16.01 26.06 -14.17
C ARG A 246 15.24 24.76 -13.90
N TRP A 247 14.50 24.74 -12.79
CA TRP A 247 13.60 23.65 -12.42
C TRP A 247 12.15 24.09 -12.56
N ALA A 248 11.33 23.29 -13.23
CA ALA A 248 9.91 23.52 -13.38
C ALA A 248 9.12 22.23 -13.18
N SER A 249 7.85 22.37 -12.80
CA SER A 249 6.89 21.26 -12.77
C SER A 249 5.82 21.46 -13.85
N PRO A 250 5.40 20.40 -14.55
CA PRO A 250 4.14 20.39 -15.28
C PRO A 250 2.96 20.82 -14.41
N VAL A 251 1.92 21.33 -15.06
CA VAL A 251 0.67 21.72 -14.40
C VAL A 251 -0.01 20.51 -13.74
N MET A 252 -0.38 20.61 -12.48
CA MET A 252 -1.21 19.60 -11.82
C MET A 252 -2.69 19.99 -11.87
N ALA A 253 -3.56 19.05 -12.24
CA ALA A 253 -5.01 19.29 -12.30
C ALA A 253 -5.60 19.75 -10.95
N SER A 254 -5.05 19.27 -9.82
CA SER A 254 -5.43 19.71 -8.48
C SER A 254 -5.27 21.21 -8.28
N ASP A 255 -4.21 21.79 -8.84
CA ASP A 255 -3.91 23.21 -8.67
C ASP A 255 -4.86 24.09 -9.47
N LEU A 256 -5.30 23.62 -10.65
CA LEU A 256 -6.29 24.31 -11.48
C LEU A 256 -7.69 24.30 -10.85
N LYS A 257 -8.06 23.19 -10.20
CA LYS A 257 -9.39 22.99 -9.60
C LYS A 257 -9.53 23.62 -8.21
N HIS A 258 -8.43 24.01 -7.59
CA HIS A 258 -8.48 24.60 -6.26
C HIS A 258 -9.30 25.91 -6.30
N PRO A 259 -10.22 26.18 -5.35
CA PRO A 259 -11.06 27.38 -5.39
C PRO A 259 -10.27 28.71 -5.45
N MET A 260 -9.06 28.70 -4.89
CA MET A 260 -8.14 29.84 -4.86
C MET A 260 -7.20 29.95 -6.08
N ALA A 261 -7.29 29.04 -7.05
CA ALA A 261 -6.42 28.99 -8.23
C ALA A 261 -6.41 30.31 -9.03
N LYS A 262 -7.54 31.04 -9.05
CA LYS A 262 -7.67 32.33 -9.76
C LYS A 262 -6.69 33.40 -9.30
N LYS A 263 -6.19 33.32 -8.06
CA LYS A 263 -5.22 34.27 -7.49
C LYS A 263 -3.77 33.77 -7.57
N ALA A 264 -3.61 32.49 -7.90
CA ALA A 264 -2.31 31.84 -7.97
C ALA A 264 -1.56 32.22 -9.26
N PRO A 265 -0.21 32.13 -9.26
CA PRO A 265 0.58 32.24 -10.47
C PRO A 265 0.01 31.36 -11.60
N LYS A 266 -0.13 31.94 -12.79
CA LYS A 266 -0.65 31.20 -13.94
C LYS A 266 0.46 30.34 -14.56
N PRO A 267 0.13 29.15 -15.06
CA PRO A 267 1.08 28.38 -15.86
C PRO A 267 1.46 29.11 -17.14
N HIS A 268 2.68 28.88 -17.60
CA HIS A 268 3.17 29.39 -18.88
C HIS A 268 3.91 28.28 -19.64
N LYS A 269 4.18 28.50 -20.93
CA LYS A 269 4.89 27.53 -21.76
C LYS A 269 6.29 27.31 -21.20
N ILE A 270 6.66 26.04 -21.03
CA ILE A 270 7.98 25.64 -20.52
C ILE A 270 8.72 24.85 -21.59
N ALA A 271 9.91 25.31 -21.94
CA ALA A 271 10.85 24.53 -22.73
C ALA A 271 11.63 23.58 -21.80
N PHE A 272 11.08 22.39 -21.57
CA PHE A 272 11.76 21.34 -20.83
C PHE A 272 13.00 20.84 -21.59
N ALA A 273 14.08 20.56 -20.87
CA ALA A 273 15.33 20.07 -21.46
C ALA A 273 15.18 18.67 -22.10
N ALA A 274 14.24 17.88 -21.57
CA ALA A 274 13.77 16.63 -22.15
C ALA A 274 12.23 16.62 -22.15
N PRO A 275 11.57 15.96 -23.12
CA PRO A 275 10.13 15.80 -23.10
C PRO A 275 9.64 15.19 -21.79
N VAL A 276 8.65 15.83 -21.16
CA VAL A 276 8.00 15.29 -19.97
C VAL A 276 6.74 14.55 -20.42
N GLU A 277 6.85 13.23 -20.49
CA GLU A 277 5.81 12.35 -21.02
C GLU A 277 5.23 11.46 -19.93
N ILE A 278 3.90 11.34 -19.92
CA ILE A 278 3.15 10.52 -18.98
C ILE A 278 2.36 9.49 -19.77
N ASP A 279 2.55 8.21 -19.47
CA ASP A 279 1.78 7.13 -20.10
C ASP A 279 0.33 7.19 -19.62
N ILE A 280 -0.58 7.30 -20.59
CA ILE A 280 -2.02 7.37 -20.37
C ILE A 280 -2.78 6.28 -21.14
N ALA A 281 -2.08 5.30 -21.73
CA ALA A 281 -2.67 4.34 -22.67
C ALA A 281 -3.78 3.47 -22.05
N ASN A 282 -3.77 3.30 -20.73
CA ASN A 282 -4.73 2.46 -20.00
C ASN A 282 -5.77 3.26 -19.21
N PHE A 283 -5.87 4.58 -19.43
CA PHE A 283 -6.82 5.45 -18.75
C PHE A 283 -7.99 5.82 -19.65
N ASP A 284 -9.15 6.04 -19.05
CA ASP A 284 -10.33 6.49 -19.78
C ASP A 284 -10.17 7.95 -20.24
N ALA A 285 -10.80 8.27 -21.36
CA ALA A 285 -10.61 9.57 -22.03
C ALA A 285 -11.09 10.76 -21.18
N GLU A 286 -12.16 10.60 -20.40
CA GLU A 286 -12.69 11.67 -19.55
C GLU A 286 -11.75 11.96 -18.38
N TRP A 287 -11.22 10.91 -17.74
CA TRP A 287 -10.19 11.05 -16.71
C TRP A 287 -8.93 11.69 -17.27
N VAL A 288 -8.48 11.29 -18.47
CA VAL A 288 -7.32 11.91 -19.14
C VAL A 288 -7.55 13.40 -19.37
N LYS A 289 -8.71 13.79 -19.88
CA LYS A 289 -9.07 15.19 -20.12
C LYS A 289 -9.11 15.99 -18.82
N GLU A 290 -9.56 15.35 -17.73
CA GLU A 290 -9.63 15.96 -16.41
C GLU A 290 -8.25 16.13 -15.74
N GLN A 291 -7.33 15.18 -15.93
CA GLN A 291 -6.00 15.19 -15.30
C GLN A 291 -4.93 15.91 -16.13
N TYR A 292 -5.05 15.86 -17.47
CA TYR A 292 -4.12 16.44 -18.42
C TYR A 292 -4.82 17.38 -19.41
N PRO A 293 -5.46 18.45 -18.90
CA PRO A 293 -6.27 19.33 -19.75
C PRO A 293 -5.42 20.15 -20.71
N ALA A 294 -5.96 20.38 -21.92
CA ALA A 294 -5.48 21.43 -22.81
C ALA A 294 -5.69 22.83 -22.17
N PRO A 295 -4.84 23.83 -22.47
CA PRO A 295 -3.69 23.78 -23.37
C PRO A 295 -2.39 23.26 -22.71
N TYR A 296 -2.44 22.80 -21.46
CA TYR A 296 -1.24 22.53 -20.67
C TYR A 296 -0.50 21.26 -21.09
N TYR A 297 -1.25 20.31 -21.65
CA TYR A 297 -0.75 19.05 -22.18
C TYR A 297 -1.20 18.85 -23.62
N ARG A 298 -0.31 18.23 -24.39
CA ARG A 298 -0.64 17.67 -25.70
C ARG A 298 -0.75 16.16 -25.59
N ILE A 299 -1.87 15.62 -26.10
CA ILE A 299 -2.13 14.18 -26.10
C ILE A 299 -1.71 13.60 -27.44
N ALA A 300 -0.80 12.61 -27.43
CA ALA A 300 -0.33 11.93 -28.63
C ALA A 300 0.16 10.52 -28.31
N SER A 301 -0.20 9.54 -29.14
CA SER A 301 0.30 8.15 -29.07
C SER A 301 0.21 7.51 -27.67
N GLY A 302 -0.92 7.69 -26.98
CA GLY A 302 -1.13 7.13 -25.63
C GLY A 302 -0.31 7.84 -24.54
N LYS A 303 0.21 9.04 -24.81
CA LYS A 303 0.96 9.86 -23.85
C LYS A 303 0.35 11.25 -23.68
N ALA A 304 0.42 11.78 -22.46
CA ALA A 304 0.27 13.19 -22.17
C ALA A 304 1.64 13.85 -22.08
N ILE A 305 1.89 14.83 -22.95
CA ILE A 305 3.17 15.53 -23.06
C ILE A 305 2.99 16.93 -22.48
N ALA A 306 3.76 17.27 -21.45
CA ALA A 306 3.63 18.58 -20.80
C ALA A 306 4.21 19.70 -21.67
N GLU A 307 3.42 20.75 -21.89
CA GLU A 307 3.84 21.95 -22.63
C GLU A 307 3.89 23.20 -21.75
N TYR A 308 3.17 23.17 -20.62
CA TYR A 308 3.09 24.27 -19.66
C TYR A 308 3.45 23.80 -18.26
N GLY A 309 3.83 24.75 -17.43
CA GLY A 309 4.17 24.51 -16.05
C GLY A 309 4.44 25.80 -15.29
N ASN A 310 5.05 25.64 -14.14
CA ASN A 310 5.45 26.73 -13.26
C ASN A 310 6.86 26.47 -12.72
N PHE A 311 7.62 27.55 -12.52
CA PHE A 311 8.92 27.50 -11.87
C PHE A 311 8.79 27.36 -10.36
N VAL A 312 9.86 26.93 -9.70
CA VAL A 312 9.87 26.60 -8.27
C VAL A 312 9.29 27.71 -7.37
N ASP A 313 9.63 28.98 -7.62
CA ASP A 313 9.14 30.09 -6.79
C ASP A 313 7.62 30.30 -6.95
N GLU A 314 7.09 30.09 -8.16
CA GLU A 314 5.66 30.12 -8.44
C GLU A 314 4.93 28.96 -7.78
N LEU A 315 5.50 27.74 -7.83
CA LEU A 315 4.95 26.56 -7.16
C LEU A 315 4.81 26.77 -5.65
N VAL A 316 5.80 27.41 -5.03
CA VAL A 316 5.73 27.78 -3.61
C VAL A 316 4.61 28.79 -3.37
N LYS A 317 4.50 29.84 -4.20
CA LYS A 317 3.43 30.85 -4.10
C LYS A 317 2.04 30.22 -4.27
N ILE A 318 1.88 29.26 -5.20
CA ILE A 318 0.63 28.49 -5.37
C ILE A 318 0.26 27.85 -4.03
N GLN A 319 1.16 27.08 -3.43
CA GLN A 319 0.90 26.37 -2.18
C GLN A 319 0.64 27.32 -0.99
N GLN A 320 1.37 28.44 -0.91
CA GLN A 320 1.16 29.49 0.08
C GLN A 320 -0.22 30.16 -0.01
N GLN A 321 -0.84 30.16 -1.19
CA GLN A 321 -2.16 30.75 -1.41
C GLN A 321 -3.30 29.72 -1.39
N THR A 322 -2.97 28.43 -1.49
CA THR A 322 -3.92 27.32 -1.50
C THR A 322 -3.82 26.50 -0.22
N VAL A 323 -3.15 25.34 -0.27
CA VAL A 323 -3.19 24.29 0.76
C VAL A 323 -2.52 24.74 2.05
N LEU A 324 -1.36 25.41 1.99
CA LEU A 324 -0.67 25.86 3.21
C LEU A 324 -1.52 26.89 3.96
N LYS A 325 -2.13 27.82 3.22
CA LYS A 325 -3.03 28.83 3.81
C LYS A 325 -4.24 28.18 4.48
N ALA A 326 -4.88 27.23 3.80
CA ALA A 326 -6.03 26.52 4.34
C ALA A 326 -5.68 25.71 5.60
N ARG A 327 -4.43 25.23 5.70
CA ARG A 327 -3.91 24.49 6.87
C ARG A 327 -3.30 25.37 7.97
N GLY A 328 -3.25 26.69 7.78
CA GLY A 328 -2.59 27.61 8.72
C GLY A 328 -1.07 27.41 8.82
N VAL A 329 -0.45 26.76 7.83
CA VAL A 329 0.98 26.44 7.81
C VAL A 329 1.78 27.64 7.29
N LYS A 330 2.84 28.01 8.02
CA LYS A 330 3.76 29.09 7.63
C LYS A 330 5.11 28.50 7.21
N LEU A 331 5.62 29.01 6.10
CA LEU A 331 6.97 28.66 5.66
C LEU A 331 8.01 29.42 6.48
N LYS A 332 9.17 28.81 6.66
CA LYS A 332 10.31 29.41 7.35
C LYS A 332 11.23 30.22 6.45
#